data_AF-A0A6G3YYG9-F1
#
_entry.id   AF-A0A6G3YYG9-F1
#
_cell.length_a   1.000
_cell.length_b   1.000
_cell.length_c   1.000
_cell.angle_alpha   90.00
_cell.angle_beta   90.00
_cell.angle_gamma   90.00
#
_symmetry.space_group_name_H-M   'P 1'
#
loop_
_entity.id
_entity.type
_entity.pdbx_description
1 polymer ?
#
loop_
_entity_poly.entity_id
_entity_poly.type
_entity_poly.pdbx_seq_one_letter_code
_entity_poly.pdbx_strand_id
1 'polypeptide(L)' 'MTTSTKSDTQKVLKYPVLGGRRLSNYWWAVVISVGATGFLLAGLSSYLQVNLLPFADPTSLIFVPQGIA' A
#
# COMPACT_ATOMS: atom_id res chain seq x y z
N MET A 1 43.05 -30.50 -16.39
CA MET A 1 42.09 -30.52 -15.27
C MET A 1 41.36 -29.19 -15.25
N THR A 2 40.13 -29.14 -15.75
CA THR A 2 39.25 -27.96 -15.64
C THR A 2 37.88 -28.47 -15.21
N THR A 3 37.56 -28.28 -13.93
CA THR A 3 36.30 -28.68 -13.32
C THR A 3 35.21 -27.67 -13.68
N SER A 4 34.31 -28.06 -14.59
CA SER A 4 33.09 -27.31 -14.88
C SER A 4 32.22 -27.25 -13.64
N THR A 5 32.18 -26.11 -12.96
CA THR A 5 31.28 -25.83 -11.84
C THR A 5 29.84 -25.86 -12.36
N LYS A 6 29.12 -26.95 -12.10
CA LYS A 6 27.67 -26.99 -12.32
C LYS A 6 27.03 -25.98 -11.36
N SER A 7 26.53 -24.87 -11.89
CA SER A 7 25.65 -23.97 -11.15
C SER A 7 24.39 -24.74 -10.80
N ASP A 8 24.31 -25.22 -9.56
CA ASP A 8 23.11 -25.84 -9.02
C ASP A 8 21.98 -24.80 -9.12
N THR A 9 21.09 -25.02 -10.08
CA THR A 9 19.95 -24.15 -10.31
C THR A 9 18.98 -24.42 -9.17
N GLN A 10 19.13 -23.66 -8.08
CA GLN A 10 18.22 -23.65 -6.94
C GLN A 10 16.78 -23.76 -7.45
N LYS A 11 16.13 -24.90 -7.22
CA LYS A 11 14.74 -25.13 -7.60
C LYS A 11 13.83 -24.24 -6.74
N VAL A 12 13.58 -23.03 -7.21
CA VAL A 12 12.61 -22.13 -6.57
C VAL A 12 11.20 -22.58 -6.93
N LEU A 13 10.45 -23.04 -5.92
CA LEU A 13 9.05 -23.39 -6.06
C LEU A 13 8.21 -22.10 -6.16
N LYS A 14 7.51 -21.91 -7.28
CA LYS A 14 6.64 -20.75 -7.52
C LYS A 14 5.21 -21.22 -7.77
N TYR A 15 4.26 -20.67 -7.03
CA TYR A 15 2.84 -20.90 -7.24
C TYR A 15 2.19 -19.65 -7.83
N PRO A 16 1.53 -19.74 -9.00
CA PRO A 16 0.84 -18.60 -9.57
C PRO A 16 -0.45 -18.30 -8.78
N VAL A 17 -0.67 -17.04 -8.46
CA VAL A 17 -1.95 -16.59 -7.90
C VAL A 17 -2.95 -16.40 -9.03
N LEU A 18 -3.76 -17.43 -9.26
CA LEU A 18 -4.80 -17.43 -10.30
C LEU A 18 -5.79 -16.28 -10.05
N GLY A 19 -6.12 -15.53 -11.11
CA GLY A 19 -7.12 -14.47 -11.04
C GLY A 19 -6.66 -13.15 -10.39
N GLY A 20 -5.43 -13.04 -9.89
CA GLY A 20 -4.92 -11.81 -9.27
C GLY A 20 -4.87 -10.59 -10.22
N ARG A 21 -4.83 -10.83 -11.54
CA ARG A 21 -4.80 -9.81 -12.60
C ARG A 21 -6.18 -9.60 -13.27
N ARG A 22 -7.27 -10.06 -12.67
CA ARG A 22 -8.63 -9.79 -13.16
C ARG A 22 -8.94 -8.30 -13.04
N LEU A 23 -9.72 -7.76 -13.97
CA LEU A 23 -10.15 -6.36 -13.95
C LEU A 23 -10.85 -6.01 -12.63
N SER A 24 -11.68 -6.90 -12.09
CA SER A 24 -12.31 -6.71 -10.78
C SER A 24 -11.30 -6.52 -9.65
N ASN A 25 -10.16 -7.20 -9.69
CA ASN A 25 -9.12 -7.08 -8.68
C ASN A 25 -8.37 -5.75 -8.82
N TYR A 26 -8.11 -5.31 -10.04
CA TYR A 26 -7.56 -3.98 -10.30
C TYR A 26 -8.51 -2.86 -9.88
N TRP A 27 -9.82 -3.02 -10.12
CA TRP A 27 -10.84 -2.08 -9.65
C TRP A 27 -10.78 -1.89 -8.14
N TRP A 28 -10.82 -2.99 -7.39
CA TRP A 28 -10.74 -2.93 -5.93
C TRP A 28 -9.40 -2.37 -5.43
N ALA A 29 -8.28 -2.74 -6.09
CA ALA A 29 -6.98 -2.18 -5.76
C ALA A 29 -6.96 -0.65 -5.92
N VAL A 30 -7.54 -0.12 -7.01
CA VAL A 30 -7.63 1.33 -7.24
C VAL A 30 -8.51 2.01 -6.18
N VAL A 31 -9.69 1.46 -5.88
CA VAL A 31 -10.59 2.04 -4.86
C VAL A 31 -9.91 2.11 -3.50
N ILE A 32 -9.24 1.03 -3.08
CA ILE A 32 -8.52 0.97 -1.80
C ILE A 32 -7.33 1.93 -1.81
N SER A 33 -6.55 1.98 -2.89
CA SER A 33 -5.43 2.90 -3.01
C SER A 33 -5.87 4.35 -2.90
N VAL A 34 -6.94 4.75 -3.59
CA VAL A 34 -7.49 6.12 -3.51
C VAL A 34 -7.95 6.44 -2.08
N GLY A 35 -8.69 5.51 -1.43
CA GLY A 35 -9.11 5.69 -0.04
C GLY A 35 -7.94 5.81 0.94
N ALA A 36 -6.91 4.96 0.79
CA ALA A 36 -5.71 5.00 1.62
C ALA A 36 -4.90 6.28 1.41
N THR A 37 -4.77 6.75 0.16
CA THR A 37 -4.15 8.04 -0.14
C THR A 37 -4.92 9.19 0.49
N GLY A 38 -6.26 9.18 0.40
CA GLY A 38 -7.10 10.18 1.06
C GLY A 38 -6.90 10.21 2.58
N PHE A 39 -6.84 9.04 3.22
CA PHE A 39 -6.57 8.91 4.66
C PHE A 39 -5.18 9.43 5.03
N LEU A 40 -4.15 9.08 4.24
CA LEU A 40 -2.79 9.58 4.44
C LEU A 40 -2.72 11.11 4.29
N LEU A 41 -3.38 11.68 3.28
CA LEU A 41 -3.43 13.13 3.07
C LEU A 41 -4.18 13.84 4.20
N ALA A 42 -5.26 13.25 4.72
CA ALA A 42 -5.96 13.79 5.89
C ALA A 42 -5.04 13.84 7.12
N GLY A 43 -4.28 12.76 7.37
CA GLY A 43 -3.31 12.75 8.47
C GLY A 43 -2.16 13.73 8.30
N LEU A 44 -1.63 13.84 7.09
CA LEU A 44 -0.59 14.82 6.79
C LEU A 44 -1.11 16.26 6.91
N SER A 45 -2.35 16.49 6.48
CA SER A 45 -3.01 17.78 6.57
C SER A 45 -3.20 18.24 8.03
N SER A 46 -3.66 17.35 8.91
CA SER A 46 -3.72 17.60 10.36
C SER A 46 -2.34 17.81 10.98
N TYR A 47 -1.32 17.04 10.60
CA TYR A 47 0.03 17.21 11.13
C TYR A 47 0.68 18.54 10.70
N LEU A 48 0.55 18.92 9.43
CA LEU A 48 1.18 20.12 8.87
C LEU A 48 0.33 21.39 9.00
N GLN A 49 -0.94 21.28 9.42
CA GLN A 49 -1.89 22.39 9.45
C GLN A 49 -2.10 23.05 8.07
N VAL A 50 -2.04 22.24 7.00
CA VAL A 50 -2.27 22.68 5.61
C VAL A 50 -3.33 21.79 5.00
N ASN A 51 -4.37 22.36 4.40
CA ASN A 51 -5.41 21.57 3.75
C ASN A 51 -4.94 20.99 2.41
N LEU A 52 -4.73 19.68 2.36
CA LEU A 52 -4.29 18.94 1.17
C LEU A 52 -5.45 18.29 0.40
N LEU A 53 -6.67 18.34 0.95
CA LEU A 53 -7.84 17.70 0.38
C LEU A 53 -8.75 18.75 -0.28
N PRO A 54 -9.22 18.52 -1.52
CA PRO A 54 -10.00 19.52 -2.26
C PRO A 54 -11.44 19.70 -1.75
N PHE A 55 -12.00 18.71 -1.04
CA PHE A 55 -13.43 18.67 -0.67
C PHE A 55 -13.67 18.40 0.82
N ALA A 56 -12.64 18.52 1.65
CA ALA A 56 -12.72 18.31 3.11
C ALA A 56 -11.72 19.23 3.80
N ASP A 57 -11.90 19.46 5.11
CA ASP A 57 -10.93 20.17 5.95
C ASP A 57 -10.44 19.27 7.09
N PRO A 58 -9.27 18.61 6.92
CA PRO A 58 -8.71 17.74 7.93
C PRO A 58 -7.77 18.45 8.90
N THR A 59 -7.55 19.76 8.76
CA THR A 59 -6.53 20.46 9.55
C THR A 59 -6.80 20.40 11.06
N SER A 60 -8.08 20.37 11.45
CA SER A 60 -8.52 20.29 12.84
C SER A 60 -8.75 18.85 13.34
N LEU A 61 -8.35 17.82 12.60
CA LEU A 61 -8.48 16.43 13.07
C LEU A 61 -7.56 16.19 14.28
N ILE A 62 -8.15 15.86 15.42
CA ILE A 62 -7.43 15.49 16.63
C ILE A 62 -7.14 14.00 16.59
N PHE A 63 -5.86 13.63 16.47
CA PHE A 63 -5.43 12.24 16.62
C PHE A 63 -5.40 11.85 18.10
N VAL A 64 -6.51 11.29 18.57
CA VAL A 64 -6.56 10.68 19.91
C VAL A 64 -5.81 9.34 19.85
N PRO A 65 -4.80 9.11 20.70
CA PRO A 65 -4.15 7.80 20.78
C PRO A 65 -5.19 6.75 21.13
N GLN A 66 -5.42 5.78 20.24
CA GLN A 66 -6.42 4.71 20.41
C GLN A 66 -6.03 3.65 21.47
N GLY A 67 -5.22 4.04 22.46
CA GLY A 67 -4.70 3.18 23.53
C GLY A 67 -4.63 3.84 24.91
N ILE A 68 -5.06 5.10 25.05
CA ILE A 68 -5.36 5.70 26.36
C ILE A 68 -6.84 5.47 26.61
N ALA A 69 -7.15 4.49 27.45
CA ALA A 69 -8.43 4.36 28.13
C ALA A 69 -8.39 5.22 29.41
#